data_AF-A0A1Z1FBR6-F1
#
_entry.id   AF-A0A1Z1FBR6-F1
#
_cell.length_a   1.000
_cell.length_b   1.000
_cell.length_c   1.000
_cell.angle_alpha   90.00
_cell.angle_beta   90.00
_cell.angle_gamma   90.00
#
_symmetry.space_group_name_H-M   'P 1'
#
loop_
_entity.id
_entity.type
_entity.pdbx_description
1 polymer ?
#
loop_
_entity_poly.entity_id
_entity_poly.type
_entity_poly.pdbx_seq_one_letter_code
_entity_poly.pdbx_strand_id
1 'polypeptide(L)'
;MKLIAPKAALAALAFGIAPVSMIALSAPAAAQVVPGIGIANPDAIVAASSAFQTAEQQRQTTYKAQIDQAEARRAAIAAQLDPLYTKLEADSQAASPNRQALQQQAAQIQQIEQSGQNEINRLLQPVAMSRAYVVEQISDQLNAAMDAAKAHRNITLVLSPGGVISADQAYNLNQDVVTELNRLIPSAQLVPPAGWMPRAQREAAAQQQAVQAQQPAPAPATTGR
;
A
#
# COMPACT_ATOMS: atom_id res chain seq x y z
N MET A 1 9.75 5.37 -49.87
CA MET A 1 9.71 6.83 -50.09
C MET A 1 8.91 7.43 -48.93
N LYS A 2 9.51 7.97 -47.85
CA LYS A 2 10.21 9.27 -47.72
C LYS A 2 9.45 10.43 -48.37
N LEU A 3 8.84 11.26 -47.51
CA LEU A 3 8.64 12.73 -47.56
C LEU A 3 8.17 13.10 -46.15
N ILE A 4 8.98 13.53 -45.17
CA ILE A 4 9.87 14.70 -45.03
C ILE A 4 9.11 16.05 -45.11
N ALA A 5 8.69 16.53 -43.92
CA ALA A 5 8.92 17.87 -43.34
C ALA A 5 8.20 19.12 -43.98
N PRO A 6 8.42 20.36 -43.51
CA PRO A 6 8.30 20.95 -42.15
C PRO A 6 7.61 22.36 -42.12
N LYS A 7 7.40 22.88 -40.89
CA LYS A 7 7.46 24.29 -40.41
C LYS A 7 7.04 25.47 -41.33
N ALA A 8 6.15 26.32 -40.81
CA ALA A 8 6.24 27.79 -40.85
C ALA A 8 5.27 28.35 -39.76
N ALA A 9 5.71 29.00 -38.69
CA ALA A 9 6.28 30.35 -38.57
C ALA A 9 5.24 31.48 -38.79
N LEU A 10 4.84 32.08 -37.66
CA LEU A 10 4.58 33.50 -37.40
C LEU A 10 4.28 34.42 -38.60
N ALA A 11 3.09 35.02 -38.59
CA ALA A 11 2.87 36.33 -39.19
C ALA A 11 1.90 37.14 -38.30
N ALA A 12 2.46 38.08 -37.54
CA ALA A 12 1.73 39.19 -36.95
C ALA A 12 1.71 40.34 -37.95
N LEU A 13 0.54 40.88 -38.28
CA LEU A 13 0.36 42.14 -38.99
C LEU A 13 -0.88 42.84 -38.41
N ALA A 14 -0.68 44.10 -38.02
CA ALA A 14 -1.63 44.96 -37.34
C ALA A 14 -2.38 45.89 -38.32
N PHE A 15 -3.48 46.46 -37.80
CA PHE A 15 -4.27 47.62 -38.27
C PHE A 15 -5.24 47.46 -39.46
N GLY A 16 -6.54 47.41 -39.10
CA GLY A 16 -7.68 47.66 -39.99
C GLY A 16 -8.97 47.75 -39.16
N ILE A 17 -9.52 48.95 -39.03
CA ILE A 17 -10.75 49.24 -38.29
C ILE A 17 -11.95 48.89 -39.18
N ALA A 18 -12.70 47.86 -38.81
CA ALA A 18 -14.06 47.58 -39.28
C ALA A 18 -14.80 46.83 -38.16
N PRO A 19 -16.11 47.07 -37.92
CA PRO A 19 -16.88 46.29 -36.96
C PRO A 19 -17.16 44.92 -37.59
N VAL A 20 -16.17 44.05 -37.59
CA VAL A 20 -16.36 42.62 -37.87
C VAL A 20 -17.01 42.06 -36.63
N SER A 21 -18.27 41.65 -36.77
CA SER A 21 -19.01 40.85 -35.79
C SER A 21 -18.05 39.84 -35.17
N MET A 22 -17.80 39.98 -33.86
CA MET A 22 -17.04 39.00 -33.11
C MET A 22 -17.79 37.67 -33.22
N ILE A 23 -17.31 36.80 -34.11
CA ILE A 23 -17.48 35.36 -33.94
C ILE A 23 -16.77 35.12 -32.62
N ALA A 24 -17.54 35.07 -31.54
CA ALA A 24 -17.05 34.54 -30.29
C ALA A 24 -16.51 33.16 -30.63
N LEU A 25 -15.18 33.03 -30.67
CA LEU A 25 -14.55 31.74 -30.52
C LEU A 25 -15.12 31.26 -29.19
N SER A 26 -16.05 30.30 -29.27
CA SER A 26 -16.47 29.53 -28.12
C SER A 26 -15.18 29.00 -27.50
N ALA A 27 -14.71 29.67 -26.45
CA ALA A 27 -13.72 29.11 -25.55
C ALA A 27 -14.25 27.71 -25.22
N PRO A 28 -13.41 26.67 -25.24
CA PRO A 28 -13.86 25.35 -24.86
C PRO A 28 -14.58 25.53 -23.54
N ALA A 29 -15.85 25.11 -23.49
CA ALA A 29 -16.62 25.15 -22.25
C ALA A 29 -15.76 24.45 -21.21
N ALA A 30 -15.16 25.22 -20.30
CA ALA A 30 -14.49 24.65 -19.16
C ALA A 30 -15.59 23.82 -18.50
N ALA A 31 -15.43 22.49 -18.49
CA ALA A 31 -16.33 21.61 -17.80
C ALA A 31 -16.56 22.24 -16.43
N GLN A 32 -17.78 22.68 -16.16
CA GLN A 32 -18.05 23.51 -14.99
C GLN A 32 -17.92 22.58 -13.79
N VAL A 33 -16.71 22.50 -13.25
CA VAL A 33 -16.36 21.69 -12.09
C VAL A 33 -17.27 22.19 -10.98
N VAL A 34 -18.12 21.31 -10.46
CA VAL A 34 -18.93 21.64 -9.30
C VAL A 34 -17.93 21.90 -8.16
N PRO A 35 -17.83 23.15 -7.68
CA PRO A 35 -16.87 23.47 -6.65
C PRO A 35 -17.27 22.75 -5.35
N GLY A 36 -16.28 22.39 -4.54
CA GLY A 36 -16.53 21.78 -3.23
C GLY A 36 -16.48 20.25 -3.18
N ILE A 37 -16.34 19.56 -4.31
CA ILE A 37 -16.21 18.09 -4.36
C ILE A 37 -14.80 17.70 -4.78
N GLY A 38 -14.20 16.76 -4.07
CA GLY A 38 -12.93 16.15 -4.45
C GLY A 38 -12.96 14.63 -4.27
N ILE A 39 -12.04 13.94 -4.92
CA ILE A 39 -11.87 12.48 -4.87
C ILE A 39 -10.46 12.22 -4.37
N ALA A 40 -10.35 11.48 -3.27
CA ALA A 40 -9.08 11.13 -2.68
C ALA A 40 -8.99 9.62 -2.41
N ASN A 41 -7.85 9.04 -2.75
CA ASN A 41 -7.51 7.66 -2.42
C ASN A 41 -6.38 7.65 -1.36
N PRO A 42 -6.71 7.42 -0.07
CA PRO A 42 -5.74 7.37 1.01
C PRO A 42 -4.55 6.45 0.73
N ASP A 43 -4.82 5.23 0.23
CA ASP A 43 -3.77 4.24 -0.02
C ASP A 43 -2.83 4.68 -1.15
N ALA A 44 -3.39 5.23 -2.23
CA ALA A 44 -2.60 5.74 -3.34
C ALA A 44 -1.77 6.97 -2.93
N ILE A 45 -2.33 7.84 -2.08
CA ILE A 45 -1.63 9.03 -1.56
C ILE A 45 -0.45 8.61 -0.68
N VAL A 46 -0.64 7.66 0.24
CA VAL A 46 0.44 7.12 1.08
C VAL A 46 1.54 6.51 0.21
N ALA A 47 1.17 5.67 -0.75
CA ALA A 47 2.13 5.02 -1.65
C ALA A 47 2.88 6.02 -2.55
N ALA A 48 2.22 7.12 -2.96
CA ALA A 48 2.82 8.16 -3.80
C ALA A 48 3.67 9.16 -3.01
N SER A 49 3.61 9.18 -1.68
CA SER A 49 4.40 10.11 -0.85
C SER A 49 5.91 9.90 -1.00
N SER A 50 6.68 11.00 -0.87
CA SER A 50 8.15 10.95 -0.90
C SER A 50 8.69 10.10 0.25
N ALA A 51 8.10 10.23 1.45
CA ALA A 51 8.47 9.45 2.61
C ALA A 51 8.34 7.93 2.35
N PHE A 52 7.25 7.49 1.72
CA PHE A 52 7.07 6.08 1.38
C PHE A 52 8.08 5.63 0.32
N GLN A 53 8.21 6.36 -0.78
CA GLN A 53 9.13 6.00 -1.86
C GLN A 53 10.59 5.94 -1.41
N THR A 54 11.04 6.93 -0.64
CA THR A 54 12.39 6.94 -0.06
C THR A 54 12.56 5.80 0.94
N ALA A 55 11.56 5.53 1.78
CA ALA A 55 11.61 4.41 2.71
C ALA A 55 11.70 3.06 2.00
N GLU A 56 10.99 2.84 0.90
CA GLU A 56 11.09 1.61 0.09
C GLU A 56 12.53 1.39 -0.42
N GLN A 57 13.14 2.43 -0.99
CA GLN A 57 14.53 2.38 -1.47
C GLN A 57 15.52 2.10 -0.34
N GLN A 58 15.36 2.77 0.80
CA GLN A 58 16.21 2.57 1.97
C GLN A 58 15.98 1.23 2.67
N ARG A 59 14.79 0.64 2.52
CA ARG A 59 14.48 -0.69 3.09
C ARG A 59 15.28 -1.78 2.42
N GLN A 60 15.44 -1.71 1.11
CA GLN A 60 16.24 -2.66 0.35
C GLN A 60 17.70 -2.68 0.81
N THR A 61 18.24 -1.54 1.23
CA THR A 61 19.63 -1.45 1.70
C THR A 61 19.75 -1.79 3.18
N THR A 62 18.87 -1.25 4.03
CA THR A 62 18.91 -1.45 5.49
C THR A 62 18.61 -2.89 5.88
N TYR A 63 17.66 -3.54 5.20
CA TYR A 63 17.29 -4.93 5.47
C TYR A 63 17.82 -5.90 4.41
N LYS A 64 18.87 -5.50 3.67
CA LYS A 64 19.45 -6.33 2.61
C LYS A 64 19.80 -7.72 3.11
N ALA A 65 20.45 -7.82 4.28
CA ALA A 65 20.84 -9.09 4.86
C ALA A 65 19.64 -10.02 5.10
N GLN A 66 18.54 -9.50 5.65
CA GLN A 66 17.33 -10.27 5.92
C GLN A 66 16.62 -10.69 4.63
N ILE A 67 16.59 -9.80 3.63
CA ILE A 67 16.02 -10.08 2.31
C ILE A 67 16.83 -11.18 1.61
N ASP A 68 18.15 -11.02 1.53
CA ASP A 68 19.07 -11.99 0.92
C ASP A 68 18.97 -13.35 1.64
N GLN A 69 18.88 -13.36 2.98
CA GLN A 69 18.71 -14.59 3.76
C GLN A 69 17.36 -15.26 3.46
N ALA A 70 16.27 -14.49 3.36
CA ALA A 70 14.97 -15.01 3.01
C ALA A 70 14.94 -15.58 1.58
N GLU A 71 15.62 -14.93 0.63
CA GLU A 71 15.77 -15.39 -0.74
C GLU A 71 16.59 -16.68 -0.82
N ALA A 72 17.74 -16.74 -0.14
CA ALA A 72 18.55 -17.95 -0.03
C ALA A 72 17.74 -19.10 0.59
N ARG A 73 16.92 -18.83 1.61
CA ARG A 73 16.05 -19.84 2.22
C ARG A 73 14.96 -20.32 1.27
N ARG A 74 14.32 -19.42 0.50
CA ARG A 74 13.35 -19.80 -0.55
C ARG A 74 14.00 -20.74 -1.57
N ALA A 75 15.19 -20.41 -2.05
CA ALA A 75 15.92 -21.25 -3.00
C ALA A 75 16.28 -22.63 -2.41
N ALA A 76 16.74 -22.66 -1.15
CA ALA A 76 17.05 -23.92 -0.46
C ALA A 76 15.82 -24.81 -0.26
N ILE A 77 14.66 -24.23 0.07
CA ILE A 77 13.40 -24.96 0.19
C ILE A 77 12.97 -25.52 -1.17
N ALA A 78 13.03 -24.71 -2.23
CA ALA A 78 12.71 -25.17 -3.58
C ALA A 78 13.60 -26.36 -3.99
N ALA A 79 14.91 -26.25 -3.78
CA ALA A 79 15.86 -27.32 -4.07
C ALA A 79 15.61 -28.61 -3.25
N GLN A 80 15.02 -28.50 -2.05
CA GLN A 80 14.62 -29.66 -1.24
C GLN A 80 13.29 -30.26 -1.70
N LEU A 81 12.35 -29.43 -2.16
CA LEU A 81 11.01 -29.85 -2.58
C LEU A 81 11.00 -30.47 -3.97
N ASP A 82 11.79 -29.94 -4.92
CA ASP A 82 11.86 -30.43 -6.30
C ASP A 82 12.07 -31.96 -6.43
N PRO A 83 13.06 -32.58 -5.75
CA PRO A 83 13.23 -34.03 -5.81
C PRO A 83 12.10 -34.80 -5.12
N LEU A 84 11.46 -34.23 -4.09
CA LEU A 84 10.34 -34.86 -3.40
C LEU A 84 9.09 -34.87 -4.27
N TYR A 85 8.81 -33.78 -4.98
CA TYR A 85 7.73 -33.70 -5.96
C TYR A 85 7.96 -34.66 -7.13
N THR A 86 9.17 -34.67 -7.67
CA THR A 86 9.54 -35.61 -8.75
C THR A 86 9.37 -37.07 -8.30
N LYS A 87 9.76 -37.38 -7.06
CA LYS A 87 9.61 -38.71 -6.47
C LYS A 87 8.15 -39.08 -6.26
N LEU A 88 7.35 -38.16 -5.72
CA LEU A 88 5.92 -38.37 -5.51
C LEU A 88 5.20 -38.68 -6.83
N GLU A 89 5.49 -37.91 -7.88
CA GLU A 89 4.92 -38.13 -9.21
C GLU A 89 5.34 -39.50 -9.76
N ALA A 90 6.63 -39.82 -9.73
CA ALA A 90 7.14 -41.11 -10.22
C ALA A 90 6.56 -42.32 -9.44
N ASP A 91 6.49 -42.23 -8.12
CA ASP A 91 5.94 -43.30 -7.26
C ASP A 91 4.41 -43.43 -7.44
N SER A 92 3.72 -42.36 -7.84
CA SER A 92 2.28 -42.38 -8.13
C SER A 92 1.93 -43.04 -9.47
N GLN A 93 2.83 -42.96 -10.45
CA GLN A 93 2.68 -43.57 -11.78
C GLN A 93 3.13 -45.03 -11.83
N ALA A 94 3.69 -45.56 -10.74
CA ALA A 94 4.12 -46.94 -10.66
C ALA A 94 2.94 -47.92 -10.86
N ALA A 95 3.20 -49.09 -11.45
CA ALA A 95 2.18 -50.12 -11.71
C ALA A 95 1.46 -50.64 -10.44
N SER A 96 2.05 -50.44 -9.26
CA SER A 96 1.45 -50.74 -7.96
C SER A 96 1.88 -49.70 -6.93
N PRO A 97 1.19 -48.55 -6.86
CA PRO A 97 1.58 -47.45 -5.98
C PRO A 97 1.45 -47.83 -4.50
N ASN A 98 2.52 -47.61 -3.73
CA ASN A 98 2.45 -47.79 -2.27
C ASN A 98 1.76 -46.57 -1.63
N ARG A 99 0.47 -46.71 -1.32
CA ARG A 99 -0.33 -45.63 -0.75
C ARG A 99 0.22 -45.08 0.56
N GLN A 100 0.83 -45.91 1.39
CA GLN A 100 1.42 -45.45 2.65
C GLN A 100 2.67 -44.59 2.39
N ALA A 101 3.51 -44.98 1.42
CA ALA A 101 4.69 -44.19 1.03
C ALA A 101 4.28 -42.85 0.41
N LEU A 102 3.27 -42.82 -0.46
CA LEU A 102 2.74 -41.58 -1.06
C LEU A 102 2.19 -40.62 0.00
N GLN A 103 1.43 -41.14 0.98
CA GLN A 103 0.93 -40.34 2.11
C GLN A 103 2.07 -39.74 2.94
N GLN A 104 3.12 -40.53 3.21
CA GLN A 104 4.30 -40.05 3.94
C GLN A 104 5.05 -38.96 3.16
N GLN A 105 5.23 -39.12 1.85
CA GLN A 105 5.87 -38.12 0.99
C GLN A 105 5.06 -36.83 0.93
N ALA A 106 3.74 -36.92 0.75
CA ALA A 106 2.87 -35.75 0.76
C ALA A 106 2.90 -35.01 2.11
N ALA A 107 2.88 -35.75 3.22
CA ALA A 107 2.99 -35.16 4.56
C ALA A 107 4.37 -34.47 4.76
N GLN A 108 5.45 -35.08 4.25
CA GLN A 108 6.79 -34.49 4.32
C GLN A 108 6.88 -33.18 3.52
N ILE A 109 6.37 -33.17 2.29
CA ILE A 109 6.30 -31.97 1.43
C ILE A 109 5.54 -30.86 2.16
N GLN A 110 4.34 -31.15 2.64
CA GLN A 110 3.51 -30.19 3.37
C GLN A 110 4.23 -29.63 4.60
N GLN A 111 4.94 -30.48 5.35
CA GLN A 111 5.71 -30.08 6.52
C GLN A 111 6.85 -29.12 6.14
N ILE A 112 7.58 -29.40 5.04
CA ILE A 112 8.67 -28.55 4.54
C ILE A 112 8.11 -27.20 4.08
N GLU A 113 6.99 -27.18 3.37
CA GLU A 113 6.34 -25.96 2.92
C GLU A 113 5.90 -25.08 4.09
N GLN A 114 5.21 -25.67 5.08
CA GLN A 114 4.74 -24.92 6.25
C GLN A 114 5.90 -24.37 7.09
N SER A 115 6.89 -25.23 7.41
CA SER A 115 8.06 -24.80 8.19
C SER A 115 8.91 -23.78 7.43
N GLY A 116 9.06 -23.96 6.12
CA GLY A 116 9.74 -23.04 5.23
C GLY A 116 9.08 -21.68 5.15
N GLN A 117 7.76 -21.63 4.96
CA GLN A 117 7.00 -20.37 4.95
C GLN A 117 7.09 -19.66 6.30
N ASN A 118 6.99 -20.39 7.41
CA ASN A 118 7.14 -19.83 8.75
C ASN A 118 8.52 -19.21 8.96
N GLU A 119 9.58 -19.88 8.50
CA GLU A 119 10.93 -19.34 8.62
C GLU A 119 11.14 -18.09 7.77
N ILE A 120 10.69 -18.12 6.51
CA ILE A 120 10.74 -16.95 5.62
C ILE A 120 9.97 -15.77 6.24
N ASN A 121 8.79 -16.03 6.80
CA ASN A 121 8.01 -15.00 7.48
C ASN A 121 8.75 -14.40 8.68
N ARG A 122 9.47 -15.23 9.45
CA ARG A 122 10.30 -14.75 10.57
C ARG A 122 11.49 -13.92 10.09
N LEU A 123 12.14 -14.32 9.00
CA LEU A 123 13.24 -13.56 8.39
C LEU A 123 12.77 -12.19 7.86
N LEU A 124 11.58 -12.14 7.27
CA LEU A 124 10.99 -10.92 6.73
C LEU A 124 10.16 -10.12 7.75
N GLN A 125 9.96 -10.64 8.95
CA GLN A 125 9.26 -9.94 10.04
C GLN A 125 9.79 -8.50 10.27
N PRO A 126 11.11 -8.25 10.38
CA PRO A 126 11.62 -6.89 10.57
C PRO A 126 11.30 -5.97 9.38
N VAL A 127 11.27 -6.50 8.16
CA VAL A 127 10.89 -5.75 6.96
C VAL A 127 9.41 -5.38 7.00
N ALA A 128 8.54 -6.30 7.43
CA ALA A 128 7.12 -6.06 7.60
C ALA A 128 6.84 -5.04 8.70
N MET A 129 7.54 -5.12 9.83
CA MET A 129 7.46 -4.14 10.93
C MET A 129 7.90 -2.75 10.48
N SER A 130 9.01 -2.66 9.73
CA SER A 130 9.47 -1.42 9.12
C SER A 130 8.41 -0.78 8.22
N ARG A 131 7.80 -1.57 7.33
CA ARG A 131 6.73 -1.09 6.45
C ARG A 131 5.53 -0.58 7.25
N ALA A 132 5.10 -1.32 8.27
CA ALA A 132 3.98 -0.93 9.12
C ALA A 132 4.28 0.39 9.86
N TYR A 133 5.49 0.59 10.36
CA TYR A 133 5.88 1.81 11.05
C TYR A 133 5.93 3.02 10.11
N VAL A 134 6.54 2.88 8.92
CA VAL A 134 6.54 3.93 7.90
C VAL A 134 5.12 4.34 7.52
N VAL A 135 4.24 3.36 7.29
CA VAL A 135 2.83 3.62 6.96
C VAL A 135 2.12 4.31 8.12
N GLU A 136 2.37 3.91 9.37
CA GLU A 136 1.79 4.56 10.56
C GLU A 136 2.20 6.04 10.62
N GLN A 137 3.49 6.35 10.47
CA GLN A 137 3.99 7.72 10.49
C GLN A 137 3.38 8.60 9.39
N ILE A 138 3.22 8.05 8.19
CA ILE A 138 2.60 8.78 7.07
C ILE A 138 1.10 8.96 7.32
N SER A 139 0.42 7.93 7.82
CA SER A 139 -1.01 7.97 8.12
C SER A 139 -1.35 8.98 9.21
N ASP A 140 -0.44 9.19 10.18
CA ASP A 140 -0.61 10.21 11.23
C ASP A 140 -0.63 11.64 10.67
N GLN A 141 0.07 11.89 9.56
CA GLN A 141 0.07 13.19 8.89
C GLN A 141 -0.98 13.31 7.78
N LEU A 142 -1.58 12.19 7.37
CA LEU A 142 -2.48 12.14 6.23
C LEU A 142 -3.74 12.99 6.44
N ASN A 143 -4.33 12.99 7.66
CA ASN A 143 -5.51 13.82 7.95
C ASN A 143 -5.19 15.31 7.84
N ALA A 144 -4.06 15.75 8.41
CA ALA A 144 -3.61 17.14 8.32
C ALA A 144 -3.31 17.56 6.87
N ALA A 145 -2.70 16.67 6.08
CA ALA A 145 -2.47 16.90 4.65
C ALA A 145 -3.78 17.01 3.87
N MET A 146 -4.77 16.15 4.16
CA MET A 146 -6.09 16.20 3.53
C MET A 146 -6.82 17.50 3.84
N ASP A 147 -6.80 17.96 5.10
CA ASP A 147 -7.46 19.20 5.48
C ASP A 147 -6.80 20.43 4.86
N ALA A 148 -5.46 20.46 4.79
CA ALA A 148 -4.73 21.51 4.09
C ALA A 148 -5.10 21.52 2.59
N ALA A 149 -5.07 20.37 1.91
CA ALA A 149 -5.45 20.26 0.50
C ALA A 149 -6.91 20.69 0.25
N LYS A 150 -7.85 20.31 1.13
CA LYS A 150 -9.25 20.74 1.09
C LYS A 150 -9.36 22.25 1.22
N ALA A 151 -8.66 22.87 2.16
CA ALA A 151 -8.66 24.31 2.34
C ALA A 151 -8.11 25.04 1.11
N HIS A 152 -7.00 24.57 0.54
CA HIS A 152 -6.40 25.14 -0.67
C HIS A 152 -7.32 25.07 -1.90
N ARG A 153 -8.07 23.97 -2.04
CA ARG A 153 -8.96 23.72 -3.18
C ARG A 153 -10.43 24.08 -2.91
N ASN A 154 -10.74 24.65 -1.74
CA ASN A 154 -12.11 24.94 -1.27
C ASN A 154 -13.05 23.72 -1.34
N ILE A 155 -12.54 22.54 -0.98
CA ILE A 155 -13.29 21.28 -0.99
C ILE A 155 -13.97 21.05 0.36
N THR A 156 -15.27 20.81 0.33
CA THR A 156 -16.09 20.53 1.51
C THR A 156 -16.50 19.06 1.61
N LEU A 157 -16.51 18.33 0.49
CA LEU A 157 -16.82 16.91 0.41
C LEU A 157 -15.71 16.14 -0.32
N VAL A 158 -15.17 15.12 0.34
CA VAL A 158 -14.20 14.20 -0.26
C VAL A 158 -14.86 12.83 -0.43
N LEU A 159 -14.82 12.32 -1.66
CA LEU A 159 -15.34 11.01 -2.02
C LEU A 159 -14.19 10.00 -2.13
N SER A 160 -14.42 8.79 -1.64
CA SER A 160 -13.53 7.66 -1.89
C SER A 160 -13.74 7.12 -3.31
N PRO A 161 -12.68 6.65 -3.99
CA PRO A 161 -12.76 6.22 -5.39
C PRO A 161 -13.71 5.03 -5.62
N GLY A 162 -13.93 4.16 -4.62
CA GLY A 162 -14.84 3.02 -4.73
C GLY A 162 -16.32 3.41 -4.93
N GLY A 163 -16.69 4.66 -4.68
CA GLY A 163 -18.04 5.21 -4.93
C GLY A 163 -18.17 5.99 -6.23
N VAL A 164 -17.12 6.10 -7.05
CA VAL A 164 -17.08 6.95 -8.25
C VAL A 164 -16.88 6.10 -9.49
N ILE A 165 -17.86 6.11 -10.41
CA ILE A 165 -17.78 5.36 -11.67
C ILE A 165 -16.93 6.11 -12.72
N SER A 166 -17.04 7.44 -12.74
CA SER A 166 -16.25 8.32 -13.60
C SER A 166 -16.27 9.74 -13.03
N ALA A 167 -15.13 10.42 -13.09
CA ALA A 167 -15.01 11.83 -12.75
C ALA A 167 -13.86 12.44 -13.56
N ASP A 168 -13.94 13.76 -13.79
CA ASP A 168 -12.85 14.52 -14.39
C ASP A 168 -11.63 14.56 -13.46
N GLN A 169 -10.43 14.65 -14.05
CA GLN A 169 -9.18 14.79 -13.30
C GLN A 169 -9.16 16.03 -12.40
N ALA A 170 -9.94 17.07 -12.72
CA ALA A 170 -10.10 18.25 -11.87
C ALA A 170 -10.65 17.92 -10.47
N TYR A 171 -11.41 16.83 -10.30
CA TYR A 171 -11.91 16.39 -9.00
C TYR A 171 -10.86 15.61 -8.20
N ASN A 172 -9.76 15.19 -8.81
CA ASN A 172 -8.73 14.39 -8.13
C ASN A 172 -7.92 15.27 -7.16
N LEU A 173 -8.00 14.95 -5.86
CA LEU A 173 -7.26 15.62 -4.79
C LEU A 173 -5.93 14.94 -4.46
N ASN A 174 -5.64 13.75 -5.01
CA ASN A 174 -4.48 12.96 -4.58
C ASN A 174 -3.18 13.75 -4.66
N GLN A 175 -2.95 14.49 -5.75
CA GLN A 175 -1.70 15.22 -5.96
C GLN A 175 -1.56 16.40 -4.98
N ASP A 176 -2.65 17.07 -4.65
CA ASP A 176 -2.65 18.16 -3.67
C ASP A 176 -2.33 17.60 -2.28
N VAL A 177 -2.97 16.48 -1.90
CA VAL A 177 -2.71 15.81 -0.61
C VAL A 177 -1.28 15.28 -0.55
N VAL A 178 -0.76 14.68 -1.62
CA VAL A 178 0.65 14.23 -1.69
C VAL A 178 1.61 15.40 -1.51
N THR A 179 1.30 16.56 -2.09
CA THR A 179 2.13 17.76 -1.95
C THR A 179 2.18 18.23 -0.50
N GLU A 180 1.03 18.32 0.17
CA GLU A 180 0.98 18.65 1.60
C GLU A 180 1.62 17.58 2.49
N LEU A 181 1.43 16.30 2.15
CA LEU A 181 2.02 15.19 2.87
C LEU A 181 3.54 15.22 2.79
N ASN A 182 4.11 15.49 1.61
CA ASN A 182 5.57 15.64 1.43
C ASN A 182 6.13 16.85 2.19
N ARG A 183 5.31 17.88 2.43
CA ARG A 183 5.68 19.03 3.27
C ARG A 183 5.67 18.68 4.76
N LEU A 184 4.69 17.90 5.22
CA LEU A 184 4.53 17.51 6.63
C LEU A 184 5.50 16.38 7.04
N ILE A 185 5.69 15.40 6.17
CA ILE A 185 6.57 14.24 6.38
C ILE A 185 7.43 14.01 5.13
N PRO A 186 8.55 14.74 4.97
CA PRO A 186 9.42 14.56 3.80
C PRO A 186 10.10 13.17 3.80
N SER A 187 10.39 12.63 4.99
CA SER A 187 10.98 11.31 5.20
C SER A 187 10.37 10.60 6.41
N ALA A 188 10.29 9.28 6.35
CA ALA A 188 9.86 8.43 7.45
C ALA A 188 11.05 7.70 8.09
N GLN A 189 10.88 7.24 9.33
CA GLN A 189 11.89 6.43 10.00
C GLN A 189 11.69 4.98 9.61
N LEU A 190 12.78 4.31 9.23
CA LEU A 190 12.68 2.97 8.69
C LEU A 190 12.68 1.89 9.77
N VAL A 191 13.41 2.12 10.86
CA VAL A 191 13.55 1.17 11.97
C VAL A 191 12.59 1.57 13.08
N PRO A 192 11.61 0.72 13.43
CA PRO A 192 10.74 0.99 14.57
C PRO A 192 11.54 1.07 15.88
N PRO A 193 11.17 1.94 16.82
CA PRO A 193 11.82 2.00 18.12
C PRO A 193 11.62 0.71 18.92
N ALA A 194 12.51 0.45 19.88
CA ALA A 194 12.42 -0.74 20.73
C ALA A 194 11.08 -0.78 21.50
N GLY A 195 10.43 -1.94 21.51
CA GLY A 195 9.11 -2.11 22.13
C GLY A 195 7.93 -1.56 21.31
N TRP A 196 8.17 -1.02 20.11
CA TRP A 196 7.09 -0.61 19.23
C TRP A 196 6.28 -1.82 18.75
N MET A 197 4.95 -1.67 18.79
CA MET A 197 3.99 -2.63 18.26
C MET A 197 3.07 -1.92 17.27
N PRO A 198 2.72 -2.55 16.13
CA PRO A 198 1.79 -1.98 15.17
C PRO A 198 0.48 -1.55 15.83
N ARG A 199 -0.11 -0.43 15.38
CA ARG A 199 -1.40 0.08 15.87
C ARG A 199 -2.47 -0.99 16.02
N ALA A 200 -2.69 -1.83 15.00
CA ALA A 200 -3.68 -2.90 15.05
C ALA A 200 -3.45 -3.90 16.21
N GLN A 201 -2.19 -4.18 16.56
CA GLN A 201 -1.88 -5.05 17.70
C GLN A 201 -2.09 -4.34 19.04
N ARG A 202 -1.78 -3.04 19.12
CA ARG A 202 -2.06 -2.22 20.31
C ARG A 202 -3.55 -2.10 20.57
N GLU A 203 -4.34 -1.88 19.53
CA GLU A 203 -5.81 -1.80 19.62
C GLU A 203 -6.42 -3.14 20.05
N ALA A 204 -5.95 -4.26 19.48
CA ALA A 204 -6.38 -5.59 19.91
C ALA A 204 -6.01 -5.88 21.38
N ALA A 205 -4.80 -5.52 21.81
CA ALA A 205 -4.38 -5.68 23.20
C ALA A 205 -5.21 -4.81 24.16
N ALA A 206 -5.51 -3.57 23.77
CA ALA A 206 -6.36 -2.67 24.56
C ALA A 206 -7.79 -3.20 24.68
N GLN A 207 -8.36 -3.76 23.61
CA GLN A 207 -9.68 -4.39 23.65
C GLN A 207 -9.71 -5.61 24.59
N GLN A 208 -8.66 -6.44 24.61
CA GLN A 208 -8.56 -7.57 25.53
C GLN A 208 -8.48 -7.15 27.00
N GLN A 209 -7.74 -6.07 27.29
CA GLN A 209 -7.64 -5.51 28.64
C GLN A 209 -8.98 -4.93 29.12
N ALA A 210 -9.73 -4.28 28.24
CA ALA A 210 -11.05 -3.76 28.56
C ALA A 210 -12.06 -4.87 28.94
N VAL A 211 -11.99 -6.05 28.30
CA VAL A 211 -12.85 -7.19 28.61
C VAL A 211 -12.48 -7.85 29.95
N GLN A 212 -11.19 -7.92 30.30
CA GLN A 212 -10.73 -8.46 31.59
C GLN A 212 -11.05 -7.52 32.77
N ALA A 213 -11.01 -6.20 32.56
CA ALA A 213 -11.39 -5.22 33.57
C ALA A 213 -12.91 -5.17 33.88
N GLN A 214 -13.73 -5.84 33.06
CA GLN A 214 -15.19 -5.94 33.24
C GLN A 214 -15.64 -7.27 33.88
N GLN A 215 -14.73 -8.19 34.22
CA GLN A 215 -15.10 -9.37 34.99
C GLN A 215 -15.40 -8.99 36.45
N PRO A 216 -16.62 -9.24 36.97
CA PRO A 216 -16.96 -8.94 38.36
C PRO A 216 -16.05 -9.73 39.31
N ALA A 217 -15.48 -9.05 40.30
CA ALA A 217 -14.78 -9.71 41.39
C ALA A 217 -15.70 -10.75 42.05
N PRO A 218 -15.25 -12.00 42.29
CA PRO A 218 -16.06 -12.98 42.98
C PRO A 218 -16.40 -12.45 44.38
N ALA A 219 -17.71 -12.39 44.68
CA ALA A 219 -18.21 -11.88 45.94
C ALA A 219 -17.57 -12.65 47.12
N PRO A 220 -17.05 -11.95 48.15
CA PRO A 220 -16.48 -12.62 49.31
C PRO A 220 -17.57 -13.44 50.00
N ALA A 221 -17.31 -14.74 50.16
CA ALA A 221 -18.20 -15.66 50.86
C ALA A 221 -18.41 -15.16 52.29
N THR A 222 -19.65 -14.81 52.63
CA THR A 222 -20.05 -14.45 53.99
C THR A 222 -20.04 -15.70 54.86
N THR A 223 -18.94 -15.93 55.57
CA THR A 223 -18.87 -16.91 56.65
C THR A 223 -19.74 -16.43 57.80
N GLY A 224 -20.93 -17.04 57.91
CA GLY A 224 -21.89 -16.78 58.97
C GLY A 224 -21.36 -17.15 60.35
N ARG A 225 -21.84 -16.43 61.36
CA ARG A 225 -21.74 -16.78 62.77
C ARG A 225 -22.99 -16.31 63.49
#